data_AF-Q94KX1-F1
#
_entry.id   AF-Q94KX1-F1
#
_cell.length_a   1.000
_cell.length_b   1.000
_cell.length_c   1.000
_cell.angle_alpha   90.00
_cell.angle_beta   90.00
_cell.angle_gamma   90.00
#
_symmetry.space_group_name_H-M   'P 1'
#
loop_
_entity.id
_entity.type
_entity.pdbx_description
1 polymer ?
#
loop_
_entity_poly.entity_id
_entity_poly.type
_entity_poly.pdbx_seq_one_letter_code
_entity_poly.pdbx_strand_id
1 'polypeptide(L)' 'GVRGLDIQGKFVIFTVIGVYLDPVSVPSLSVKWKGKTTEELTESVPFFREIVTGSFEKFIKVTMKLPLTGQQYSE' A
#
# COMPACT_ATOMS: atom_id res chain seq x y z
N GLY A 1 -0.16 2.93 -6.04
CA GLY A 1 0.43 4.25 -5.73
C GLY A 1 1.82 4.37 -6.32
N VAL A 2 2.49 5.50 -6.10
CA VAL A 2 3.88 5.74 -6.54
C VAL A 2 4.78 6.01 -5.35
N ARG A 3 6.05 5.62 -5.43
CA ARG A 3 7.09 5.98 -4.46
C ARG A 3 8.28 6.59 -5.19
N GLY A 4 8.85 7.62 -4.57
CA GLY A 4 9.90 8.43 -5.16
C GLY A 4 10.72 9.14 -4.09
N LEU A 5 11.70 9.89 -4.55
CA LEU A 5 12.60 10.71 -3.74
C LEU A 5 12.59 12.14 -4.25
N ASP A 6 12.72 13.11 -3.35
CA ASP A 6 12.96 14.50 -3.72
C ASP A 6 14.45 14.70 -4.05
N ILE A 7 14.73 15.03 -5.30
CA ILE A 7 16.08 15.28 -5.80
C ILE A 7 16.10 16.71 -6.34
N GLN A 8 16.89 17.57 -5.71
CA GLN A 8 17.04 18.99 -6.09
C GLN A 8 15.70 19.73 -6.19
N GLY A 9 14.79 19.49 -5.24
CA GLY A 9 13.47 20.12 -5.19
C GLY A 9 12.45 19.56 -6.19
N LYS A 10 12.77 18.47 -6.89
CA LYS A 10 11.84 17.75 -7.77
C LYS A 10 11.57 16.34 -7.24
N PHE A 11 10.30 15.99 -7.11
CA PHE A 11 9.89 14.64 -6.79
C PHE A 11 10.09 13.70 -7.98
N VAL A 12 11.02 12.75 -7.85
CA VAL A 12 11.35 11.76 -8.88
C VAL A 12 10.75 10.41 -8.48
N ILE A 13 9.81 9.92 -9.27
CA ILE A 13 9.18 8.61 -9.05
C ILE A 13 10.13 7.50 -9.51
N PHE A 14 10.45 6.58 -8.60
CA PHE A 14 11.27 5.40 -8.87
C PHE A 14 10.43 4.14 -9.03
N THR A 15 9.36 3.98 -8.24
CA THR A 15 8.56 2.76 -8.25
C THR A 15 7.06 3.03 -8.31
N VAL A 16 6.35 2.11 -8.95
CA VAL A 16 4.89 2.02 -8.94
C VAL A 16 4.52 0.79 -8.13
N ILE A 17 3.72 0.97 -7.09
CA ILE A 17 3.38 -0.07 -6.11
C ILE A 17 1.89 -0.42 -6.24
N GLY A 18 1.61 -1.69 -6.48
CA GLY A 18 0.28 -2.28 -6.36
C GLY A 18 0.20 -3.18 -5.12
N VAL A 19 -0.87 -3.02 -4.34
CA VAL A 19 -1.18 -3.89 -3.19
C VAL A 19 -2.48 -4.61 -3.53
N TYR A 20 -2.43 -5.93 -3.53
CA TYR A 20 -3.55 -6.82 -3.81
C TYR A 20 -3.87 -7.60 -2.54
N LEU A 21 -5.15 -7.70 -2.23
CA LEU A 21 -5.66 -8.44 -1.09
C LEU A 21 -6.47 -9.63 -1.60
N ASP A 22 -6.34 -10.77 -0.94
CA ASP A 22 -7.18 -11.93 -1.23
C ASP A 22 -8.67 -11.58 -1.14
N PRO A 23 -9.56 -12.12 -2.00
CA PRO A 23 -10.99 -11.82 -1.95
C PRO A 23 -11.65 -12.02 -0.58
N VAL A 24 -11.14 -12.93 0.26
CA VAL A 24 -11.64 -13.16 1.63
C VAL A 24 -11.42 -11.95 2.57
N SER A 25 -10.54 -11.02 2.20
CA SER A 25 -10.32 -9.78 2.94
C SER A 25 -11.58 -8.91 3.00
N VAL A 26 -12.43 -8.94 1.97
CA VAL A 26 -13.66 -8.14 1.90
C VAL A 26 -14.65 -8.53 3.01
N PRO A 27 -15.11 -9.80 3.12
CA PRO A 27 -15.99 -10.19 4.22
C PRO A 27 -15.31 -10.07 5.59
N SER A 28 -13.99 -10.30 5.69
CA SER A 28 -13.24 -10.16 6.94
C SER A 28 -13.24 -8.72 7.48
N LEU A 29 -12.93 -7.73 6.64
CA LEU A 29 -12.87 -6.32 7.03
C LEU A 29 -14.26 -5.69 7.17
N SER A 30 -15.24 -6.18 6.42
CA SER A 30 -16.61 -5.62 6.41
C SER A 30 -17.33 -5.71 7.76
N VAL A 31 -16.92 -6.62 8.65
CA VAL A 31 -17.51 -6.76 9.99
C VAL A 31 -17.41 -5.45 10.78
N LYS A 32 -16.32 -4.70 10.59
CA LYS A 32 -16.03 -3.48 11.35
C LYS A 32 -16.06 -2.21 10.52
N TRP A 33 -15.63 -2.29 9.26
CA TRP A 33 -15.34 -1.11 8.44
C TRP A 33 -16.45 -0.77 7.43
N LYS A 34 -17.46 -1.64 7.30
CA LYS A 34 -18.59 -1.38 6.39
C LYS A 34 -19.37 -0.14 6.83
N GLY A 35 -19.73 0.70 5.86
CA GLY A 35 -20.52 1.91 6.07
C GLY A 35 -19.70 3.14 6.46
N LYS A 36 -18.37 3.00 6.63
CA LYS A 36 -17.46 4.14 6.77
C LYS A 36 -17.22 4.82 5.43
N THR A 37 -17.11 6.14 5.47
CA THR A 37 -16.74 6.98 4.31
C THR A 37 -15.29 6.76 3.92
N THR A 38 -14.93 7.16 2.70
CA THR A 38 -13.55 7.05 2.23
C THR A 38 -12.60 7.91 3.07
N GLU A 39 -13.04 9.09 3.50
CA GLU A 39 -12.28 10.01 4.35
C GLU A 39 -12.01 9.40 5.72
N GLU A 40 -13.04 8.86 6.39
CA GLU A 40 -12.88 8.16 7.68
C GLU A 40 -11.91 6.98 7.59
N LEU A 41 -11.95 6.20 6.51
CA LEU A 41 -11.05 5.07 6.31
C LEU A 41 -9.62 5.53 6.00
N THR A 42 -9.46 6.59 5.21
CA THR A 42 -8.14 7.13 4.82
C THR A 42 -7.37 7.70 6.01
N GLU A 43 -8.07 8.27 6.99
CA GLU A 43 -7.46 8.81 8.21
C GLU A 43 -7.33 7.77 9.33
N SER A 44 -7.90 6.57 9.16
CA SER A 44 -7.93 5.52 10.18
C SER A 44 -6.68 4.63 10.16
N VAL A 45 -5.71 4.94 11.04
CA VAL A 45 -4.57 4.04 11.30
C VAL A 45 -5.02 2.61 11.68
N PRO A 46 -6.07 2.41 12.53
CA PRO A 46 -6.53 1.06 12.85
C PRO A 46 -7.07 0.27 11.64
N PHE A 47 -7.68 0.93 10.65
CA PHE A 47 -8.15 0.28 9.43
C PHE A 47 -6.99 -0.32 8.65
N PHE A 48 -5.95 0.47 8.38
CA PHE A 48 -4.76 -0.04 7.70
C PHE A 48 -4.01 -1.10 8.50
N ARG A 49 -3.98 -0.99 9.84
CA ARG A 49 -3.39 -2.03 10.70
C ARG A 49 -4.08 -3.38 10.50
N GLU A 50 -5.42 -3.40 10.44
CA GLU A 50 -6.16 -4.64 10.19
C GLU A 50 -5.95 -5.20 8.78
N ILE A 51 -5.76 -4.33 7.77
CA ILE A 51 -5.32 -4.78 6.44
C ILE A 51 -3.95 -5.46 6.51
N VAL A 52 -2.99 -4.87 7.23
CA VAL A 52 -1.63 -5.42 7.35
C VAL A 52 -1.62 -6.74 8.12
N THR A 53 -2.28 -6.82 9.28
CA THR A 53 -2.21 -7.98 10.18
C THR A 53 -3.32 -9.01 9.98
N GLY A 54 -4.32 -8.73 9.15
CA GLY A 54 -5.47 -9.63 8.95
C GLY A 54 -5.09 -11.01 8.41
N SER A 55 -5.86 -12.04 8.75
CA SER A 55 -5.61 -13.43 8.36
C SER A 55 -6.08 -13.73 6.93
N PHE A 56 -5.49 -13.02 5.96
CA PHE A 56 -5.69 -13.21 4.53
C PHE A 56 -4.40 -12.89 3.79
N GLU A 57 -4.23 -13.44 2.59
CA GLU A 57 -3.04 -13.18 1.79
C GLU A 57 -3.01 -11.75 1.27
N LYS A 58 -1.79 -11.22 1.14
CA LYS A 58 -1.51 -9.95 0.47
C LYS A 58 -0.38 -10.17 -0.51
N PHE A 59 -0.50 -9.58 -1.68
CA PHE A 59 0.53 -9.58 -2.68
C PHE A 59 0.91 -8.13 -3.01
N ILE A 60 2.20 -7.82 -2.90
CA ILE A 60 2.72 -6.49 -3.18
C ILE A 60 3.56 -6.58 -4.46
N LYS A 61 3.11 -5.92 -5.51
CA LYS A 61 3.86 -5.80 -6.76
C LYS A 61 4.54 -4.44 -6.81
N VAL A 62 5.86 -4.45 -6.83
CA VAL A 62 6.66 -3.25 -6.98
C VAL A 62 7.30 -3.26 -8.37
N THR A 63 6.93 -2.30 -9.19
CA THR A 63 7.43 -2.13 -10.56
C THR A 63 8.39 -0.96 -10.59
N MET A 64 9.61 -1.19 -11.07
CA MET A 64 10.61 -0.13 -11.26
C MET A 64 10.19 0.74 -12.47
N LYS A 65 9.97 2.03 -12.23
CA LYS A 65 9.80 3.05 -13.28
C LYS A 65 11.17 3.56 -13.74
N LEU A 66 12.09 3.75 -12.79
CA LEU A 66 13.50 4.05 -13.03
C LEU A 66 14.34 2.93 -12.40
N PRO A 67 15.51 2.60 -12.99
CA PRO A 67 16.33 1.52 -12.50
C PRO A 67 16.85 1.80 -11.08
N LEU A 68 16.77 0.79 -10.22
CA LEU A 68 17.42 0.70 -8.94
C LEU A 68 18.12 -0.65 -8.85
N THR A 69 19.31 -0.70 -8.24
CA THR A 69 19.90 -1.99 -7.88
C THR A 69 19.10 -2.63 -6.75
N GLY A 70 19.24 -3.95 -6.60
CA GLY A 70 18.61 -4.67 -5.49
C GLY A 70 19.00 -4.09 -4.12
N GLN A 71 20.28 -3.76 -3.95
CA GLN A 71 20.79 -3.12 -2.73
C GLN A 71 20.14 -1.76 -2.49
N GLN A 72 20.10 -0.88 -3.50
CA GLN A 72 19.48 0.44 -3.39
C GLN A 72 17.98 0.38 -3.06
N TYR A 73 17.30 -0.70 -3.47
CA TYR A 73 15.89 -0.89 -3.16
C TYR A 73 15.66 -1.47 -1.75
N SER A 74 16.59 -2.25 -1.23
CA SER A 74 16.46 -2.94 0.06
C SER A 74 16.99 -2.18 1.28
N GLU A 75 17.87 -1.20 1.06
CA GLU A 75 18.34 -0.24 2.09
C GLU A 75 17.21 0.69 2.55
#